data_AF-A0A8J6N1Y1-F1
#
_entry.id   AF-A0A8J6N1Y1-F1
#
_cell.length_a   1.000
_cell.length_b   1.000
_cell.length_c   1.000
_cell.angle_alpha   90.00
_cell.angle_beta   90.00
_cell.angle_gamma   90.00
#
_symmetry.space_group_name_H-M   'P 1'
#
loop_
_entity.id
_entity.type
_entity.pdbx_description
1 polymer ?
#
loop_
_entity_poly.entity_id
_entity_poly.type
_entity_poly.pdbx_seq_one_letter_code
_entity_poly.pdbx_strand_id
1 'polypeptide(L)'
;MSHTINTEPIGGDLKKLGSVTLKLANVQTLEALWDHLVSQYHYLSYRKLLGHRLKYIAFIKDRPVAALSWSAPSLKLRVRDYFIGWSDKQRKTHLNRIANNSR
;
A
#
# COMPACT_ATOMS: atom_id res chain seq x y z
N MET A 1 -8.52 -20.04 1.00
CA MET A 1 -9.74 -19.62 0.27
C MET A 1 -9.28 -19.01 -1.05
N SER A 2 -9.81 -19.46 -2.18
CA SER A 2 -9.51 -18.82 -3.47
C SER A 2 -10.33 -17.53 -3.57
N HIS A 3 -9.67 -16.39 -3.66
CA HIS A 3 -10.34 -15.12 -3.94
C HIS A 3 -10.51 -14.99 -5.45
N THR A 4 -11.68 -15.33 -5.98
CA THR A 4 -11.97 -15.09 -7.40
C THR A 4 -12.16 -13.60 -7.64
N ILE A 5 -11.29 -13.00 -8.44
CA ILE A 5 -11.34 -11.58 -8.82
C ILE A 5 -11.52 -11.45 -10.33
N ASN A 6 -12.22 -10.42 -10.79
CA ASN A 6 -12.27 -10.11 -12.22
C ASN A 6 -10.88 -9.62 -12.68
N THR A 7 -10.26 -10.37 -13.60
CA THR A 7 -8.94 -10.10 -14.19
C THR A 7 -8.99 -9.57 -15.62
N GLU A 8 -10.17 -9.31 -16.18
CA GLU A 8 -10.32 -8.75 -17.53
C GLU A 8 -9.58 -7.41 -17.64
N PRO A 9 -8.79 -7.14 -18.69
CA PRO A 9 -8.07 -5.88 -18.81
C PRO A 9 -8.98 -4.66 -18.60
N ILE A 10 -8.57 -3.77 -17.70
CA ILE A 10 -9.25 -2.47 -17.52
C ILE A 10 -8.74 -1.57 -18.64
N GLY A 11 -9.63 -1.18 -19.56
CA GLY A 11 -9.31 -0.33 -20.69
C GLY A 11 -10.41 0.69 -20.99
N GLY A 12 -10.09 1.65 -21.86
CA GLY A 12 -10.98 2.73 -22.27
C GLY A 12 -10.53 4.11 -21.77
N ASP A 13 -11.40 5.10 -21.93
CA ASP A 13 -11.15 6.47 -21.47
C ASP A 13 -11.18 6.53 -19.93
N LEU A 14 -10.16 7.15 -19.33
CA LEU A 14 -10.05 7.35 -17.89
C LEU A 14 -11.30 8.03 -17.31
N LYS A 15 -11.92 8.96 -18.05
CA LYS A 15 -13.17 9.63 -17.63
C LYS A 15 -14.35 8.66 -17.44
N LYS A 16 -14.30 7.47 -18.06
CA LYS A 16 -15.35 6.44 -17.98
C LYS A 16 -15.10 5.39 -16.90
N LEU A 17 -13.92 5.37 -16.28
CA LEU A 17 -13.56 4.37 -15.28
C LEU A 17 -14.27 4.56 -13.93
N GLY A 18 -14.87 5.74 -13.68
CA GLY A 18 -15.55 6.05 -12.43
C GLY A 18 -14.60 6.38 -11.28
N SER A 19 -15.16 6.72 -10.11
CA SER A 19 -14.36 7.12 -8.95
C SER A 19 -13.65 5.96 -8.29
N VAL A 20 -12.39 6.18 -7.91
CA VAL A 20 -11.62 5.25 -7.09
C VAL A 20 -11.93 5.47 -5.63
N THR A 21 -12.26 4.40 -4.91
CA THR A 21 -12.45 4.44 -3.45
C THR A 21 -11.37 3.63 -2.75
N LEU A 22 -10.88 4.13 -1.62
CA LEU A 22 -9.91 3.43 -0.79
C LEU A 22 -10.61 2.83 0.43
N LYS A 23 -10.42 1.53 0.66
CA LYS A 23 -10.92 0.84 1.86
C LYS A 23 -9.75 0.34 2.69
N LEU A 24 -9.82 0.59 4.00
CA LEU A 24 -8.86 0.05 4.95
C LEU A 24 -9.01 -1.48 4.99
N ALA A 25 -7.93 -2.18 4.67
CA ALA A 25 -7.90 -3.63 4.57
C ALA A 25 -7.42 -4.33 5.84
N ASN A 26 -7.08 -3.60 6.91
CA ASN A 26 -6.72 -4.18 8.22
C ASN A 26 -7.89 -4.90 8.95
N VAL A 27 -9.01 -5.14 8.27
CA VAL A 27 -10.15 -5.96 8.74
C VAL A 27 -10.07 -7.35 8.11
N GLN A 28 -10.48 -8.40 8.85
CA GLN A 28 -10.15 -9.80 8.53
C GLN A 28 -10.47 -10.23 7.08
N THR A 29 -11.60 -9.80 6.51
CA THR A 29 -12.01 -10.23 5.16
C THR A 29 -11.22 -9.56 4.04
N LEU A 30 -10.89 -8.27 4.17
CA LEU A 30 -10.12 -7.53 3.17
C LEU A 30 -8.61 -7.77 3.30
N GLU A 31 -8.12 -8.10 4.50
CA GLU A 31 -6.69 -8.39 4.71
C GLU A 31 -6.27 -9.63 3.92
N ALA A 32 -7.10 -10.68 3.92
CA ALA A 32 -6.83 -11.90 3.16
C ALA A 32 -6.80 -11.65 1.63
N LEU A 33 -7.74 -10.84 1.13
CA LEU A 33 -7.75 -10.43 -0.28
C LEU A 33 -6.49 -9.62 -0.62
N TRP A 34 -6.08 -8.69 0.25
CA TRP A 34 -4.87 -7.90 0.06
C TRP A 34 -3.63 -8.81 0.00
N ASP A 35 -3.49 -9.76 0.94
CA ASP A 35 -2.37 -10.69 1.00
C ASP A 35 -2.30 -11.55 -0.27
N HIS A 36 -3.46 -12.01 -0.76
CA HIS A 36 -3.56 -12.74 -2.03
C HIS A 36 -3.12 -11.89 -3.23
N LEU A 37 -3.66 -10.67 -3.38
CA LEU A 37 -3.33 -9.78 -4.49
C LEU A 37 -1.82 -9.46 -4.54
N VAL A 38 -1.22 -9.13 -3.41
CA VAL A 38 0.21 -8.81 -3.34
C VAL A 38 1.06 -10.05 -3.56
N SER A 39 0.65 -11.21 -3.04
CA SER A 39 1.36 -12.48 -3.26
C SER A 39 1.45 -12.86 -4.75
N GLN A 40 0.33 -12.67 -5.47
CA GLN A 40 0.22 -13.07 -6.88
C GLN A 40 0.82 -12.06 -7.86
N TYR A 41 0.58 -10.75 -7.65
CA TYR A 41 0.85 -9.74 -8.68
C TYR A 41 2.04 -8.83 -8.38
N HIS A 42 2.47 -8.70 -7.12
CA HIS A 42 3.62 -7.85 -6.81
C HIS A 42 4.92 -8.64 -7.06
N TYR A 43 5.87 -8.04 -7.78
CA TYR A 43 7.14 -8.69 -8.18
C TYR A 43 8.00 -9.19 -6.99
N LEU A 44 7.91 -8.54 -5.81
CA LEU A 44 8.53 -9.00 -4.57
C LEU A 44 7.69 -9.99 -3.75
N SER A 45 6.51 -10.35 -4.24
CA SER A 45 5.47 -11.09 -3.56
C SER A 45 5.10 -10.53 -2.18
N TYR A 46 4.29 -11.28 -1.44
CA TYR A 46 3.90 -10.97 -0.08
C TYR A 46 5.00 -11.32 0.92
N ARG A 47 5.30 -10.36 1.80
CA ARG A 47 6.05 -10.59 3.03
C ARG A 47 5.27 -9.97 4.18
N LYS A 48 5.20 -10.66 5.32
CA LYS A 48 4.51 -10.17 6.52
C LYS A 48 5.08 -8.81 6.92
N LEU A 49 4.23 -7.79 6.94
CA LEU A 49 4.58 -6.45 7.39
C LEU A 49 4.65 -6.43 8.93
N LEU A 50 5.73 -5.91 9.48
CA LEU A 50 5.98 -5.86 10.93
C LEU A 50 5.67 -4.47 11.50
N GLY A 51 5.32 -4.42 12.80
CA GLY A 51 5.03 -3.17 13.51
C GLY A 51 3.73 -2.49 13.07
N HIS A 52 3.66 -1.17 13.28
CA HIS A 52 2.54 -0.33 12.84
C HIS A 52 2.45 -0.34 11.31
N ARG A 53 1.31 -0.79 10.80
CA ARG A 53 1.06 -0.95 9.38
C ARG A 53 -0.38 -0.61 9.02
N LEU A 54 -0.54 -0.10 7.80
CA LEU A 54 -1.84 0.09 7.16
C LEU A 54 -1.83 -0.63 5.83
N LYS A 55 -2.90 -1.35 5.54
CA LYS A 55 -3.17 -1.94 4.22
C LYS A 55 -4.42 -1.29 3.67
N TYR A 56 -4.42 -0.97 2.39
CA TYR A 56 -5.58 -0.46 1.68
C TYR A 56 -5.77 -1.22 0.37
N ILE A 57 -7.03 -1.36 -0.03
CA ILE A 57 -7.38 -1.78 -1.39
C ILE A 57 -8.11 -0.61 -2.05
N ALA A 58 -7.68 -0.27 -3.26
CA ALA A 58 -8.37 0.65 -4.14
C ALA A 58 -9.41 -0.10 -4.95
N PHE A 59 -10.62 0.45 -5.04
CA PHE A 59 -11.72 -0.13 -5.79
C PHE A 59 -12.27 0.84 -6.82
N ILE A 60 -12.65 0.30 -7.98
CA ILE A 60 -13.59 0.92 -8.91
C ILE A 60 -14.88 0.11 -8.80
N LYS A 61 -15.95 0.76 -8.31
CA LYS A 61 -17.18 0.05 -7.86
C LYS A 61 -16.79 -1.05 -6.84
N ASP A 62 -17.02 -2.31 -7.16
CA ASP A 62 -16.66 -3.46 -6.33
C ASP A 62 -15.39 -4.20 -6.80
N ARG A 63 -14.77 -3.73 -7.90
CA ARG A 63 -13.59 -4.36 -8.48
C ARG A 63 -12.32 -3.82 -7.80
N PRO A 64 -11.49 -4.67 -7.17
CA PRO A 64 -10.19 -4.25 -6.66
C PRO A 64 -9.27 -3.92 -7.84
N VAL A 65 -8.59 -2.78 -7.78
CA VAL A 65 -7.70 -2.28 -8.85
C VAL A 65 -6.29 -2.00 -8.37
N ALA A 66 -6.07 -1.85 -7.07
CA ALA A 66 -4.73 -1.75 -6.48
C ALA A 66 -4.74 -2.23 -5.02
N ALA A 67 -3.60 -2.74 -4.56
CA ALA A 67 -3.33 -3.07 -3.18
C ALA A 67 -2.13 -2.23 -2.72
N LEU A 68 -2.30 -1.47 -1.63
CA LEU A 68 -1.28 -0.55 -1.13
C LEU A 68 -1.01 -0.82 0.35
N SER A 69 0.22 -0.59 0.80
CA SER A 69 0.54 -0.63 2.22
C SER A 69 1.56 0.40 2.66
N TRP A 70 1.37 0.83 3.90
CA TRP A 70 2.27 1.72 4.61
C TRP A 70 2.73 1.07 5.91
N SER A 71 3.96 1.36 6.29
CA SER A 71 4.52 0.98 7.58
C SER A 71 5.18 2.16 8.26
N ALA A 72 5.50 1.98 9.54
CA ALA A 72 6.36 2.89 10.28
C ALA A 72 7.66 3.19 9.49
N PRO A 73 8.20 4.40 9.62
CA PRO A 73 9.36 4.83 8.86
C PRO A 73 10.63 4.08 9.30
N SER A 74 11.52 3.82 8.35
CA SER A 74 12.83 3.24 8.66
C SER A 74 13.61 4.22 9.54
N LEU A 75 14.15 3.76 10.67
CA LEU A 75 14.81 4.65 11.63
C LEU A 75 15.93 5.47 11.00
N LYS A 76 16.72 4.84 10.13
CA LYS A 76 17.78 5.49 9.34
C LYS A 76 17.62 5.09 7.88
N LEU A 77 17.57 6.07 6.98
CA LEU A 77 17.52 5.84 5.54
C LEU A 77 18.22 7.01 4.85
N ARG A 78 19.48 6.80 4.45
CA ARG A 78 20.36 7.86 3.94
C ARG A 78 19.73 8.62 2.77
N VAL A 79 19.07 7.91 1.85
CA VAL A 79 18.45 8.53 0.67
C VAL A 79 17.31 9.47 1.06
N ARG A 80 16.44 9.05 1.99
CA ARG A 80 15.39 9.92 2.55
C ARG A 80 16.00 11.12 3.26
N ASP A 81 16.99 10.85 4.12
CA ASP A 81 17.58 11.90 4.96
C ASP A 81 18.28 12.96 4.11
N TYR A 82 18.94 12.56 3.02
CA TYR A 82 19.52 13.46 2.02
C TYR A 82 18.46 14.25 1.23
N PHE A 83 17.40 13.58 0.76
CA PHE A 83 16.34 14.23 -0.01
C PHE A 83 15.59 15.31 0.80
N ILE A 84 15.27 15.03 2.06
CA ILE A 84 14.63 16.01 2.95
C ILE A 84 15.61 17.12 3.37
N GLY A 85 16.93 16.84 3.37
CA GLY A 85 17.97 17.78 3.75
C GLY A 85 18.04 18.07 5.26
N TRP A 86 17.47 17.18 6.07
CA TRP A 86 17.38 17.39 7.52
C TRP A 86 18.60 16.85 8.28
N SER A 87 18.96 17.52 9.37
CA SER A 87 19.97 17.04 10.32
C SER A 87 19.49 15.81 11.10
N ASP A 88 20.43 15.09 11.75
CA ASP A 88 20.08 13.96 12.62
C ASP A 88 19.10 14.33 13.75
N LYS A 89 19.20 15.56 14.29
CA LYS A 89 18.28 16.07 15.31
C LYS A 89 16.88 16.27 14.72
N GLN A 90 16.79 16.92 13.56
CA GLN A 90 15.52 17.11 12.86
C GLN A 90 14.89 15.78 12.46
N ARG A 91 15.67 14.81 11.97
CA ARG A 91 15.16 13.46 11.69
C ARG A 91 14.51 12.87 12.93
N LYS A 92 15.21 12.81 14.07
CA LYS A 92 14.67 12.21 15.30
C LYS A 92 13.35 12.87 15.74
N THR A 93 13.24 14.19 15.60
CA THR A 93 12.03 14.94 15.96
C THR A 93 10.86 14.69 15.00
N HIS A 94 11.11 14.56 13.71
CA HIS A 94 10.05 14.54 12.69
C HIS A 94 9.80 13.15 12.10
N LEU A 95 10.57 12.14 12.50
CA LEU A 95 10.48 10.78 11.95
C LEU A 95 9.06 10.24 12.04
N ASN A 96 8.36 10.47 13.16
CA ASN A 96 6.98 10.04 13.39
C ASN A 96 5.94 10.64 12.40
N ARG A 97 6.33 11.59 11.56
CA ARG A 97 5.48 12.19 10.50
C ARG A 97 5.68 11.52 9.14
N ILE A 98 6.57 10.53 9.05
CA ILE A 98 6.88 9.81 7.82
C ILE A 98 6.23 8.44 7.85
N ALA A 99 5.70 8.01 6.70
CA ALA A 99 5.28 6.64 6.46
C ALA A 99 6.13 6.04 5.34
N ASN A 100 6.47 4.75 5.46
CA ASN A 100 7.14 3.99 4.42
C ASN A 100 6.10 3.32 3.52
N ASN A 101 6.12 3.62 2.22
CA ASN A 101 5.41 2.79 1.24
C ASN A 101 6.07 1.40 1.21
N SER A 102 5.33 0.38 1.62
CA SER A 102 5.86 -0.97 1.76
C SER A 102 5.50 -1.85 0.55
N ARG A 103 4.32 -1.65 -0.04
CA ARG A 103 3.81 -2.30 -1.25
C ARG A 103 2.79 -1.38 -1.91
#